data_AF-A0A7V5P9H3-F1
#
_entry.id   AF-A0A7V5P9H3-F1
#
_cell.length_a   1.000
_cell.length_b   1.000
_cell.length_c   1.000
_cell.angle_alpha   90.00
_cell.angle_beta   90.00
_cell.angle_gamma   90.00
#
_symmetry.space_group_name_H-M   'P 1'
#
loop_
_entity.id
_entity.type
_entity.pdbx_description
1 polymer ?
#
loop_
_entity_poly.entity_id
_entity_poly.type
_entity_poly.pdbx_seq_one_letter_code
_entity_poly.pdbx_strand_id
1 'polypeptide(L)'
;MRRSTNTCSSRAHHSASPSAETAMLIDHVDLENVKSYERASLDFARGTIAICGQNGAGKSTIIEAIGFALFGSQRVRQEQVIREDSAYGRISVRFVSALDQRPYHVTRELRRSGASVASLYSADLDAVIATGVREVQELLAQHLGARAGVKLPVLFEGVVGVPQGQLTSDFLLPPAPRKVRFEELLSLQEYELAYNRLSGPLQYGREQLRGAQGRLSALEEELRAMPEV
;
A
#
# COMPACT_ATOMS: atom_id res chain seq x y z
N MET A 1 25.04 -26.65 52.53
CA MET A 1 24.88 -26.14 51.15
C MET A 1 23.40 -25.99 50.84
N ARG A 2 22.84 -24.78 51.02
CA ARG A 2 21.48 -24.42 50.57
C ARG A 2 21.66 -23.23 49.63
N ARG A 3 21.38 -23.40 48.34
CA ARG A 3 21.49 -22.32 47.35
C ARG A 3 20.16 -21.58 47.28
N SER A 4 20.24 -20.30 47.62
CA SER A 4 19.25 -19.26 47.39
C SER A 4 18.94 -19.13 45.89
N THR A 5 17.65 -19.13 45.54
CA THR A 5 17.17 -18.70 44.22
C THR A 5 16.57 -17.30 44.37
N ASN A 6 17.31 -16.30 43.87
CA ASN A 6 16.83 -14.94 43.74
C ASN A 6 15.72 -14.86 42.68
N THR A 7 14.49 -14.56 43.11
CA THR A 7 13.43 -14.06 42.24
C THR A 7 13.61 -12.56 42.05
N CYS A 8 14.11 -12.15 40.89
CA CYS A 8 14.19 -10.76 40.48
C CYS A 8 12.91 -10.39 39.70
N SER A 9 12.11 -9.49 40.26
CA SER A 9 10.99 -8.86 39.58
C SER A 9 11.51 -7.82 38.60
N SER A 10 11.23 -7.95 37.30
CA SER A 10 11.35 -6.85 36.35
C SER A 10 9.97 -6.35 35.97
N ARG A 11 9.59 -5.20 36.55
CA ARG A 11 8.47 -4.39 36.07
C ARG A 11 8.85 -3.87 34.68
N ALA A 12 8.18 -4.36 33.64
CA ALA A 12 8.25 -3.75 32.32
C ALA A 12 7.42 -2.47 32.32
N HIS A 13 8.10 -1.33 32.42
CA HIS A 13 7.51 -0.02 32.15
C HIS A 13 7.09 0.04 30.67
N HIS A 14 5.79 -0.07 30.41
CA HIS A 14 5.22 0.30 29.12
C HIS A 14 5.15 1.83 29.04
N SER A 15 6.10 2.45 28.34
CA SER A 15 5.93 3.82 27.86
C SER A 15 5.01 3.78 26.65
N ALA A 16 3.71 3.98 26.87
CA ALA A 16 2.77 4.25 25.79
C ALA A 16 3.07 5.66 25.24
N SER A 17 3.65 5.73 24.04
CA SER A 17 3.74 6.98 23.28
C SER A 17 2.36 7.31 22.69
N PRO A 18 1.88 8.57 22.81
CA PRO A 18 0.57 8.97 22.31
C PRO A 18 0.67 9.36 20.84
N SER A 19 0.66 8.36 19.96
CA SER A 19 0.33 8.50 18.54
C SER A 19 0.12 7.09 17.97
N ALA A 20 -1.02 6.47 18.30
CA ALA A 20 -1.45 5.30 17.55
C ALA A 20 -1.80 5.79 16.15
N GLU A 21 -0.82 5.76 15.25
CA GLU A 21 -1.07 5.88 13.82
C GLU A 21 -2.19 4.90 13.46
N THR A 22 -3.21 5.41 12.78
CA THR A 22 -4.37 4.69 12.30
C THR A 22 -3.92 3.66 11.25
N ALA A 23 -3.25 2.60 11.69
CA ALA A 23 -2.69 1.57 10.86
C ALA A 23 -3.72 0.47 10.64
N MET A 24 -3.77 -0.05 9.42
CA MET A 24 -4.58 -1.22 9.10
C MET A 24 -3.96 -2.46 9.77
N LEU A 25 -4.83 -3.33 10.32
CA LEU A 25 -4.42 -4.54 11.01
C LEU A 25 -5.15 -5.75 10.43
N ILE A 26 -4.41 -6.76 9.99
CA ILE A 26 -4.97 -8.07 9.62
C ILE A 26 -5.18 -8.86 10.90
N ASP A 27 -6.39 -9.39 11.10
CA ASP A 27 -6.73 -10.23 12.24
C ASP A 27 -6.88 -11.71 11.88
N HIS A 28 -7.23 -12.02 10.63
CA HIS A 28 -7.50 -13.39 10.23
C HIS A 28 -7.32 -13.64 8.74
N VAL A 29 -6.89 -14.83 8.38
CA VAL A 29 -6.81 -15.31 7.00
C VAL A 29 -7.36 -16.74 6.90
N ASP A 30 -8.33 -16.92 6.00
CA ASP A 30 -8.83 -18.22 5.57
C ASP A 30 -8.39 -18.52 4.15
N LEU A 31 -7.86 -19.72 3.93
CA LEU A 31 -7.46 -20.24 2.63
C LEU A 31 -8.23 -21.53 2.36
N GLU A 32 -8.79 -21.66 1.15
CA GLU A 32 -9.37 -22.90 0.65
C GLU A 32 -8.85 -23.16 -0.77
N ASN A 33 -8.21 -24.32 -0.98
CA ASN A 33 -7.62 -24.75 -2.25
C ASN A 33 -6.63 -23.72 -2.85
N VAL A 34 -5.69 -23.25 -2.03
CA VAL A 34 -4.66 -22.27 -2.41
C VAL A 34 -3.28 -22.92 -2.32
N LYS A 35 -2.64 -23.15 -3.47
CA LYS A 35 -1.35 -23.85 -3.60
C LYS A 35 -1.27 -25.10 -2.70
N SER A 36 -0.38 -25.11 -1.70
CA SER A 36 -0.20 -26.25 -0.80
C SER A 36 -1.34 -26.45 0.20
N TYR A 37 -2.23 -25.48 0.38
CA TYR A 37 -3.31 -25.53 1.35
C TYR A 37 -4.61 -26.04 0.71
N GLU A 38 -5.14 -27.15 1.22
CA GLU A 38 -6.55 -27.54 1.00
C GLU A 38 -7.47 -26.65 1.83
N ARG A 39 -7.19 -26.54 3.14
CA ARG A 39 -7.80 -25.56 4.05
C ARG A 39 -6.77 -25.05 5.05
N ALA A 40 -6.83 -23.76 5.35
CA ALA A 40 -6.10 -23.17 6.46
C ALA A 40 -6.89 -21.99 7.03
N SER A 41 -6.82 -21.82 8.35
CA SER A 41 -7.45 -20.72 9.07
C SER A 41 -6.42 -20.22 10.08
N LEU A 42 -6.06 -18.94 9.99
CA LEU A 42 -4.94 -18.34 10.72
C LEU A 42 -5.38 -17.06 11.40
N ASP A 43 -5.31 -17.02 12.73
CA ASP A 43 -5.49 -15.81 13.52
C ASP A 43 -4.17 -15.05 13.72
N PHE A 44 -4.22 -13.73 13.59
CA PHE A 44 -3.09 -12.83 13.79
C PHE A 44 -3.33 -11.97 15.03
N ALA A 45 -2.41 -12.07 16.00
CA ALA A 45 -2.34 -11.17 17.13
C ALA A 45 -1.71 -9.82 16.77
N ARG A 46 -1.86 -8.82 17.64
CA ARG A 46 -1.11 -7.57 17.50
C ARG A 46 0.37 -7.79 17.80
N GLY A 47 1.22 -7.08 17.07
CA GLY A 47 2.68 -7.09 17.26
C GLY A 47 3.41 -7.91 16.22
N THR A 48 4.63 -8.35 16.55
CA THR A 48 5.48 -9.12 15.63
C THR A 48 5.11 -10.60 15.67
N ILE A 49 4.75 -11.16 14.52
CA ILE A 49 4.41 -12.57 14.36
C ILE A 49 5.47 -13.25 13.50
N ALA A 50 6.01 -14.37 13.99
CA ALA A 50 6.90 -15.22 13.21
C ALA A 50 6.13 -16.41 12.61
N ILE A 51 6.13 -16.52 11.28
CA ILE A 51 5.58 -17.69 10.57
C ILE A 51 6.73 -18.68 10.34
N CYS A 52 6.74 -19.77 11.12
CA CYS A 52 7.81 -20.79 11.11
C CYS A 52 7.34 -22.11 10.49
N GLY A 53 8.28 -22.87 9.91
CA GLY A 53 8.00 -24.14 9.25
C GLY A 53 9.13 -24.56 8.32
N GLN A 54 9.05 -25.74 7.73
CA GLN A 54 10.04 -26.22 6.77
C GLN A 54 9.98 -25.44 5.45
N ASN A 55 11.06 -25.48 4.65
CA ASN A 55 11.03 -24.94 3.30
C ASN A 55 9.99 -25.71 2.47
N GLY A 56 9.18 -24.98 1.69
CA GLY A 56 8.06 -25.58 0.95
C GLY A 56 6.76 -25.76 1.75
N ALA A 57 6.73 -25.48 3.05
CA ALA A 57 5.53 -25.64 3.89
C ALA A 57 4.39 -24.61 3.63
N GLY A 58 4.50 -23.76 2.60
CA GLY A 58 3.47 -22.76 2.28
C GLY A 58 3.59 -21.42 3.02
N LYS A 59 4.65 -21.17 3.79
CA LYS A 59 4.85 -19.88 4.51
C LYS A 59 4.72 -18.65 3.60
N SER A 60 5.40 -18.68 2.46
CA SER A 60 5.33 -17.60 1.47
C SER A 60 3.94 -17.50 0.83
N THR A 61 3.22 -18.62 0.71
CA THR A 61 1.85 -18.65 0.18
C THR A 61 0.89 -17.87 1.08
N ILE A 62 1.05 -17.89 2.40
CA ILE A 62 0.23 -17.08 3.31
C ILE A 62 0.41 -15.59 3.00
N ILE A 63 1.67 -15.12 2.91
CA ILE A 63 1.97 -13.72 2.61
C ILE A 63 1.48 -13.34 1.21
N GLU A 64 1.67 -14.19 0.21
CA GLU A 64 1.18 -13.98 -1.15
C GLU A 64 -0.35 -13.93 -1.22
N ALA A 65 -1.05 -14.77 -0.46
CA ALA A 65 -2.51 -14.78 -0.40
C ALA A 65 -3.06 -13.48 0.21
N ILE A 66 -2.42 -12.99 1.28
CA ILE A 66 -2.72 -11.67 1.87
C ILE A 66 -2.50 -10.56 0.84
N GLY A 67 -1.35 -10.58 0.16
CA GLY A 67 -1.01 -9.64 -0.91
C GLY A 67 -2.03 -9.63 -2.05
N PHE A 68 -2.47 -10.80 -2.46
CA PHE A 68 -3.47 -10.95 -3.50
C PHE A 68 -4.85 -10.43 -3.05
N ALA A 69 -5.31 -10.81 -1.85
CA ALA A 69 -6.63 -10.46 -1.36
C ALA A 69 -6.80 -8.95 -1.13
N LEU A 70 -5.82 -8.33 -0.46
CA LEU A 70 -5.89 -6.92 -0.06
C LEU A 70 -5.30 -5.97 -1.10
N PHE A 71 -4.16 -6.33 -1.68
CA PHE A 71 -3.40 -5.43 -2.54
C PHE A 71 -3.58 -5.72 -4.02
N GLY A 72 -4.24 -6.82 -4.38
CA GLY A 72 -4.34 -7.25 -5.78
C GLY A 72 -2.97 -7.60 -6.38
N SER A 73 -1.94 -7.84 -5.54
CA SER A 73 -0.64 -8.28 -6.02
C SER A 73 -0.74 -9.71 -6.51
N GLN A 74 -0.63 -9.88 -7.81
CA GLN A 74 -0.72 -11.17 -8.47
C GLN A 74 0.55 -11.42 -9.29
N ARG A 75 1.46 -12.21 -8.72
CA ARG A 75 2.75 -12.55 -9.37
C ARG A 75 2.64 -13.71 -10.36
N VAL A 76 1.59 -14.51 -10.22
CA VAL A 76 1.38 -15.75 -10.97
C VAL A 76 -0.03 -15.75 -11.56
N ARG A 77 -0.27 -16.54 -12.60
CA ARG A 77 -1.62 -16.65 -13.18
C ARG A 77 -2.60 -17.19 -12.15
N GLN A 78 -3.88 -16.85 -12.29
CA GLN A 78 -4.92 -17.25 -11.33
C GLN A 78 -4.96 -18.77 -11.12
N GLU A 79 -4.83 -19.54 -12.20
CA GLU A 79 -4.76 -21.00 -12.19
C GLU A 79 -3.60 -21.58 -11.35
N GLN A 80 -2.51 -20.81 -11.20
CA GLN A 80 -1.32 -21.20 -10.43
C GLN A 80 -1.42 -20.84 -8.94
N VAL A 81 -2.41 -20.00 -8.57
CA VAL A 81 -2.77 -19.75 -7.17
C VAL A 81 -3.64 -20.88 -6.65
N ILE A 82 -4.52 -21.41 -7.51
CA ILE A 82 -5.41 -22.52 -7.20
C ILE A 82 -4.59 -23.80 -7.03
N ARG A 83 -4.92 -24.59 -6.00
CA ARG A 83 -4.33 -25.90 -5.76
C ARG A 83 -4.44 -26.81 -7.01
N GLU A 84 -3.43 -27.64 -7.26
CA GLU A 84 -3.33 -28.45 -8.48
C GLU A 84 -4.55 -29.35 -8.74
N ASP A 85 -5.08 -29.97 -7.70
CA ASP A 85 -6.20 -30.92 -7.72
C ASP A 85 -7.59 -30.25 -7.64
N SER A 86 -7.68 -28.92 -7.60
CA SER A 86 -8.94 -28.19 -7.45
C SER A 86 -9.28 -27.31 -8.65
N ALA A 87 -10.57 -27.16 -8.94
CA ALA A 87 -11.10 -26.24 -9.95
C ALA A 87 -11.37 -24.83 -9.41
N TYR A 88 -11.41 -24.66 -8.08
CA TYR A 88 -11.71 -23.40 -7.41
C TYR A 88 -10.71 -23.14 -6.27
N GLY A 89 -10.55 -21.87 -5.91
CA GLY A 89 -9.84 -21.45 -4.71
C GLY A 89 -10.52 -20.26 -4.05
N ARG A 90 -10.37 -20.10 -2.75
CA ARG A 90 -10.89 -18.96 -1.99
C ARG A 90 -9.84 -18.45 -1.03
N ILE A 91 -9.70 -17.13 -1.00
CA ILE A 91 -8.88 -16.42 -0.03
C ILE A 91 -9.78 -15.42 0.66
N SER A 92 -9.87 -15.48 1.99
CA SER A 92 -10.63 -14.50 2.75
C SER A 92 -9.74 -13.89 3.84
N VAL A 93 -9.80 -12.57 3.99
CA VAL A 93 -8.96 -11.82 4.93
C VAL A 93 -9.84 -10.88 5.73
N ARG A 94 -9.80 -11.00 7.05
CA ARG A 94 -10.42 -10.04 7.97
C ARG A 94 -9.38 -9.05 8.46
N PHE A 95 -9.77 -7.78 8.50
CA PHE A 95 -8.91 -6.70 8.91
C PHE A 95 -9.66 -5.53 9.50
N VAL A 96 -8.96 -4.73 10.30
CA VAL A 96 -9.42 -3.43 10.81
C VAL A 96 -8.91 -2.33 9.89
N SER A 97 -9.80 -1.46 9.45
CA SER A 97 -9.46 -0.39 8.50
C SER A 97 -8.63 0.74 9.12
N ALA A 98 -7.65 1.23 8.37
CA ALA A 98 -6.91 2.46 8.65
C ALA A 98 -7.75 3.74 8.49
N LEU A 99 -8.91 3.67 7.84
CA LEU A 99 -9.73 4.86 7.56
C LEU A 99 -10.67 5.19 8.72
N ASP A 100 -11.38 4.18 9.22
CA ASP A 100 -12.47 4.35 10.18
C ASP A 100 -12.36 3.44 11.41
N GLN A 101 -11.30 2.61 11.50
CA GLN A 101 -11.07 1.67 12.59
C GLN A 101 -12.16 0.59 12.76
N ARG A 102 -12.88 0.27 11.68
CA ARG A 102 -13.94 -0.75 11.67
C ARG A 102 -13.47 -2.09 11.09
N PRO A 103 -14.09 -3.21 11.48
CA PRO A 103 -13.81 -4.53 10.93
C PRO A 103 -14.42 -4.74 9.54
N TYR A 104 -13.59 -5.22 8.63
CA TYR A 104 -13.93 -5.58 7.27
C TYR A 104 -13.47 -6.99 6.94
N HIS A 105 -14.13 -7.58 5.96
CA HIS A 105 -13.79 -8.90 5.44
C HIS A 105 -13.76 -8.82 3.90
N VAL A 106 -12.59 -9.05 3.31
CA VAL A 106 -12.47 -9.23 1.87
C VAL A 106 -12.48 -10.72 1.56
N THR A 107 -13.25 -11.13 0.56
CA THR A 107 -13.18 -12.48 -0.02
C THR A 107 -12.82 -12.37 -1.49
N ARG A 108 -11.90 -13.23 -1.95
CA ARG A 108 -11.62 -13.45 -3.36
C ARG A 108 -11.84 -14.92 -3.72
N GLU A 109 -12.68 -15.14 -4.71
CA GLU A 109 -12.97 -16.45 -5.26
C GLU A 109 -12.32 -16.58 -6.64
N LEU A 110 -11.56 -17.66 -6.80
CA LEU A 110 -10.75 -17.96 -7.97
C LEU A 110 -11.32 -19.20 -8.65
N ARG A 111 -11.38 -19.18 -9.98
CA ARG A 111 -11.76 -20.34 -10.79
C ARG A 111 -10.66 -20.67 -11.78
N ARG A 112 -10.37 -21.95 -12.03
CA ARG A 112 -9.39 -22.33 -13.06
C ARG A 112 -9.79 -21.85 -14.44
N SER A 113 -11.09 -21.83 -14.70
CA SER A 113 -11.68 -21.24 -15.90
C SER A 113 -12.75 -20.23 -15.50
N GLY A 114 -12.71 -19.05 -16.12
CA GLY A 114 -13.63 -17.95 -15.85
C GLY A 114 -13.05 -16.84 -14.98
N ALA A 115 -13.85 -15.80 -14.77
CA ALA A 115 -13.45 -14.63 -14.00
C ALA A 115 -13.37 -14.93 -12.51
N SER A 116 -12.43 -14.26 -11.83
CA SER A 116 -12.45 -14.18 -10.36
C SER A 116 -13.52 -13.21 -9.89
N VAL A 117 -14.03 -13.49 -8.69
CA VAL A 117 -15.01 -12.65 -8.00
C VAL A 117 -14.34 -12.12 -6.74
N ALA A 118 -14.64 -10.88 -6.39
CA ALA A 118 -14.24 -10.29 -5.13
C ALA A 118 -15.46 -9.69 -4.45
N SER A 119 -15.50 -9.74 -3.12
CA SER A 119 -16.50 -9.04 -2.32
C SER A 119 -15.82 -8.40 -1.11
N LEU A 120 -16.33 -7.25 -0.70
CA LEU A 120 -15.95 -6.57 0.53
C LEU A 120 -17.18 -6.48 1.42
N TYR A 121 -17.07 -7.04 2.61
CA TYR A 121 -18.13 -7.07 3.61
C TYR A 121 -17.72 -6.20 4.81
N SER A 122 -18.67 -5.39 5.28
CA SER A 122 -18.53 -4.61 6.52
C SER A 122 -19.23 -5.36 7.64
N ALA A 123 -18.47 -5.75 8.67
CA ALA A 123 -19.04 -6.46 9.81
C ALA A 123 -19.92 -5.56 10.69
N ASP A 124 -19.69 -4.25 10.69
CA ASP A 124 -20.52 -3.29 11.42
C ASP A 124 -21.90 -3.11 10.79
N LEU A 125 -21.99 -3.11 9.46
CA LEU A 125 -23.24 -2.95 8.72
C LEU A 125 -23.94 -4.29 8.45
N ASP A 126 -23.27 -5.40 8.76
CA ASP A 126 -23.68 -6.76 8.40
C ASP A 126 -24.07 -6.88 6.91
N ALA A 127 -23.26 -6.27 6.03
CA ALA A 127 -23.59 -6.17 4.61
C ALA A 127 -22.36 -6.19 3.70
N VAL A 128 -22.56 -6.71 2.48
CA VAL A 128 -21.60 -6.58 1.38
C VAL A 128 -21.69 -5.16 0.83
N ILE A 129 -20.60 -4.41 0.92
CA ILE A 129 -20.53 -3.00 0.51
C ILE A 129 -19.92 -2.81 -0.88
N ALA A 130 -19.26 -3.83 -1.44
CA ALA A 130 -18.79 -3.83 -2.82
C ALA A 130 -18.65 -5.23 -3.37
N THR A 131 -18.81 -5.34 -4.69
CA THR A 131 -18.68 -6.60 -5.43
C THR A 131 -17.95 -6.39 -6.76
N GLY A 132 -17.12 -7.34 -7.12
CA GLY A 132 -16.30 -7.27 -8.32
C GLY A 132 -14.90 -6.74 -8.03
N VAL A 133 -13.94 -7.23 -8.81
CA VAL A 133 -12.51 -7.08 -8.55
C VAL A 133 -12.08 -5.61 -8.51
N ARG A 134 -12.61 -4.78 -9.43
CA ARG A 134 -12.22 -3.37 -9.54
C ARG A 134 -12.78 -2.52 -8.40
N GLU A 135 -14.09 -2.61 -8.16
CA GLU A 135 -14.76 -1.83 -7.11
C GLU A 135 -14.19 -2.15 -5.72
N VAL A 136 -14.01 -3.44 -5.43
CA VAL A 136 -13.39 -3.90 -4.18
C VAL A 136 -11.96 -3.37 -4.05
N GLN A 137 -11.17 -3.36 -5.13
CA GLN A 137 -9.80 -2.84 -5.10
C GLN A 137 -9.76 -1.33 -4.81
N GLU A 138 -10.69 -0.56 -5.38
CA GLU A 138 -10.78 0.89 -5.18
C GLU A 138 -11.15 1.24 -3.73
N LEU A 139 -12.09 0.50 -3.11
CA LEU A 139 -12.41 0.69 -1.69
C LEU A 139 -11.30 0.19 -0.76
N LEU A 140 -10.65 -0.94 -1.07
CA LEU A 140 -9.52 -1.43 -0.29
C LEU A 140 -8.38 -0.40 -0.23
N ALA A 141 -8.10 0.31 -1.33
CA ALA A 141 -7.10 1.37 -1.33
C ALA A 141 -7.38 2.44 -0.25
N GLN A 142 -8.64 2.81 -0.08
CA GLN A 142 -9.05 3.77 0.95
C GLN A 142 -8.91 3.17 2.36
N HIS A 143 -9.42 1.95 2.56
CA HIS A 143 -9.41 1.30 3.87
C HIS A 143 -8.01 0.86 4.34
N LEU A 144 -7.06 0.64 3.43
CA LEU A 144 -5.66 0.37 3.72
C LEU A 144 -4.87 1.65 4.03
N GLY A 145 -5.45 2.84 3.82
CA GLY A 145 -4.76 4.11 4.00
C GLY A 145 -3.72 4.39 2.92
N ALA A 146 -3.85 3.79 1.74
CA ALA A 146 -2.97 4.09 0.62
C ALA A 146 -3.18 5.53 0.17
N ARG A 147 -2.09 6.26 -0.09
CA ARG A 147 -2.18 7.62 -0.65
C ARG A 147 -2.84 7.57 -2.03
N ALA A 148 -3.43 8.69 -2.45
CA ALA A 148 -3.91 8.82 -3.82
C ALA A 148 -2.77 8.53 -4.81
N GLY A 149 -3.11 7.93 -5.96
CA GLY A 149 -2.15 7.63 -7.02
C GLY A 149 -1.25 6.40 -6.81
N VAL A 150 -1.16 5.82 -5.60
CA VAL A 150 -0.30 4.64 -5.40
C VAL A 150 -0.98 3.36 -5.86
N LYS A 151 -0.27 2.58 -6.69
CA LYS A 151 -0.70 1.23 -7.05
C LYS A 151 -0.45 0.27 -5.88
N LEU A 152 -1.53 -0.24 -5.30
CA LEU A 152 -1.47 -1.23 -4.20
C LEU A 152 -0.55 -2.44 -4.48
N PRO A 153 -0.55 -3.04 -5.69
CA PRO A 153 0.39 -4.13 -6.00
C PRO A 153 1.85 -3.73 -5.85
N VAL A 154 2.20 -2.51 -6.30
CA VAL A 154 3.56 -1.97 -6.25
C VAL A 154 4.01 -1.72 -4.81
N LEU A 155 3.12 -1.16 -3.99
CA LEU A 155 3.36 -0.99 -2.55
C LEU A 155 3.60 -2.33 -1.86
N PHE A 156 2.79 -3.33 -2.19
CA PHE A 156 2.94 -4.65 -1.58
C PHE A 156 4.28 -5.29 -1.95
N GLU A 157 4.65 -5.26 -3.22
CA GLU A 157 5.87 -5.91 -3.69
C GLU A 157 7.16 -5.21 -3.26
N GLY A 158 7.12 -3.87 -3.10
CA GLY A 158 8.30 -3.09 -2.71
C GLY A 158 8.45 -2.83 -1.21
N VAL A 159 7.36 -2.83 -0.43
CA VAL A 159 7.40 -2.38 0.98
C VAL A 159 6.78 -3.38 1.95
N VAL A 160 5.59 -3.92 1.66
CA VAL A 160 4.81 -4.68 2.66
C VAL A 160 5.13 -6.18 2.64
N GLY A 161 5.02 -6.81 1.47
CA GLY A 161 5.19 -8.25 1.26
C GLY A 161 6.33 -8.54 0.28
N VAL A 162 7.49 -7.96 0.56
CA VAL A 162 8.67 -8.07 -0.30
C VAL A 162 9.08 -9.54 -0.46
N PRO A 163 9.28 -10.03 -1.70
CA PRO A 163 9.72 -11.40 -1.93
C PRO A 163 11.05 -11.71 -1.24
N GLN A 164 11.25 -12.98 -0.90
CA GLN A 164 12.49 -13.43 -0.28
C GLN A 164 13.70 -13.07 -1.18
N GLY A 165 14.70 -12.41 -0.58
CA GLY A 165 15.91 -11.99 -1.28
C GLY A 165 15.76 -10.78 -2.19
N GLN A 166 14.58 -10.16 -2.27
CA GLN A 166 14.32 -8.99 -3.13
C GLN A 166 14.31 -7.65 -2.37
N LEU A 167 14.54 -7.64 -1.06
CA LEU A 167 14.62 -6.37 -0.32
C LEU A 167 15.69 -5.41 -0.85
N THR A 168 16.80 -5.96 -1.35
CA THR A 168 17.91 -5.17 -1.89
C THR A 168 17.83 -4.97 -3.40
N SER A 169 16.92 -5.63 -4.12
CA SER A 169 16.91 -5.61 -5.59
C SER A 169 16.71 -4.20 -6.14
N ASP A 170 15.81 -3.43 -5.52
CA ASP A 170 15.49 -2.08 -5.96
C ASP A 170 16.70 -1.13 -5.83
N PHE A 171 17.58 -1.37 -4.85
CA PHE A 171 18.81 -0.59 -4.66
C PHE A 171 19.92 -0.95 -5.66
N LEU A 172 19.90 -2.16 -6.21
CA LEU A 172 20.87 -2.66 -7.17
C LEU A 172 20.55 -2.25 -8.62
N LEU A 173 19.38 -1.67 -8.88
CA LEU A 173 19.00 -1.17 -10.20
C LEU A 173 19.92 -0.04 -10.67
N PRO A 174 20.20 0.10 -11.98
CA PRO A 174 20.89 1.27 -12.54
C PRO A 174 20.18 2.60 -12.21
N PRO A 175 20.85 3.76 -12.28
CA PRO A 175 20.30 5.04 -11.79
C PRO A 175 18.92 5.42 -12.35
N ALA A 176 18.71 5.26 -13.66
CA ALA A 176 17.45 5.60 -14.31
C ALA A 176 16.26 4.71 -13.88
N PRO A 177 16.31 3.37 -14.01
CA PRO A 177 15.21 2.50 -13.56
C PRO A 177 15.00 2.55 -12.05
N ARG A 178 16.07 2.76 -11.26
CA ARG A 178 15.96 2.96 -9.81
C ARG A 178 15.13 4.20 -9.48
N LYS A 179 15.41 5.33 -10.14
CA LYS A 179 14.66 6.57 -9.94
C LYS A 179 13.17 6.35 -10.18
N VAL A 180 12.79 5.76 -11.31
CA VAL A 180 11.39 5.45 -11.64
C VAL A 180 10.76 4.56 -10.57
N ARG A 181 11.46 3.50 -10.14
CA ARG A 181 10.96 2.57 -9.11
C ARG A 181 10.66 3.27 -7.78
N PHE A 182 11.59 4.09 -7.30
CA PHE A 182 11.39 4.83 -6.05
C PHE A 182 10.35 5.95 -6.19
N GLU A 183 10.27 6.59 -7.35
CA GLU A 183 9.19 7.55 -7.64
C GLU A 183 7.82 6.88 -7.55
N GLU A 184 7.65 5.65 -8.06
CA GLU A 184 6.41 4.88 -7.91
C GLU A 184 6.11 4.52 -6.45
N LEU A 185 7.10 3.99 -5.73
CA LEU A 185 6.93 3.60 -4.32
C LEU A 185 6.61 4.79 -3.40
N LEU A 186 7.24 5.94 -3.66
CA LEU A 186 7.05 7.19 -2.92
C LEU A 186 5.92 8.05 -3.47
N SER A 187 5.28 7.62 -4.57
CA SER A 187 4.17 8.32 -5.22
C SER A 187 4.52 9.73 -5.67
N LEU A 188 5.75 9.91 -6.18
CA LEU A 188 6.26 11.20 -6.62
C LEU A 188 5.66 11.68 -7.95
N GLN A 189 4.86 10.84 -8.63
CA GLN A 189 4.16 11.21 -9.86
C GLN A 189 3.24 12.41 -9.66
N GLU A 190 2.65 12.55 -8.46
CA GLU A 190 1.78 13.68 -8.14
C GLU A 190 2.54 15.01 -8.19
N TYR A 191 3.81 15.01 -7.75
CA TYR A 191 4.66 16.20 -7.80
C TYR A 191 5.08 16.54 -9.23
N GLU A 192 5.39 15.53 -10.04
CA GLU A 192 5.72 15.74 -11.45
C GLU A 192 4.52 16.30 -12.23
N LEU A 193 3.31 15.76 -11.98
CA LEU A 193 2.07 16.25 -12.56
C LEU A 193 1.74 17.68 -12.09
N ALA A 194 1.94 17.99 -10.80
CA ALA A 194 1.79 19.35 -10.29
C ALA A 194 2.79 20.31 -10.94
N TYR A 195 4.06 19.92 -11.06
CA TYR A 195 5.09 20.71 -11.72
C TYR A 195 4.72 21.00 -13.17
N ASN A 196 4.32 19.99 -13.94
CA ASN A 196 3.93 20.13 -15.34
C ASN A 196 2.69 21.03 -15.52
N ARG A 197 1.73 20.99 -14.57
CA ARG A 197 0.56 21.88 -14.59
C ARG A 197 0.89 23.32 -14.20
N LEU A 198 1.86 23.53 -13.31
CA LEU A 198 2.21 24.85 -12.79
C LEU A 198 3.28 25.55 -13.62
N SER A 199 4.13 24.82 -14.35
CA SER A 199 5.25 25.38 -15.10
C SER A 199 4.81 26.38 -16.17
N GLY A 200 3.79 26.04 -16.97
CA GLY A 200 3.22 26.93 -17.99
C GLY A 200 2.65 28.23 -17.42
N PRO A 201 1.69 28.17 -16.47
CA PRO A 201 1.16 29.36 -15.80
C PRO A 201 2.24 30.22 -15.13
N LEU A 202 3.23 29.61 -14.47
CA LEU A 202 4.35 30.32 -13.86
C LEU A 202 5.22 31.03 -14.91
N GLN A 203 5.48 30.38 -16.03
CA GLN A 203 6.23 30.98 -17.13
C GLN A 203 5.49 32.18 -17.72
N TYR A 204 4.19 32.03 -17.99
CA TYR A 204 3.35 33.14 -18.45
C TYR A 204 3.36 34.32 -17.46
N GLY A 205 3.18 34.05 -16.16
CA GLY A 205 3.24 35.09 -15.13
C GLY A 205 4.59 35.82 -15.09
N ARG A 206 5.69 35.09 -15.27
CA ARG A 206 7.05 35.68 -15.36
C ARG A 206 7.22 36.55 -16.60
N GLU A 207 6.68 36.14 -17.75
CA GLU A 207 6.71 36.92 -18.98
C GLU A 207 5.91 38.22 -18.84
N GLN A 208 4.72 38.16 -18.24
CA GLN A 208 3.90 39.33 -17.96
C GLN A 208 4.59 40.30 -16.98
N LEU A 209 5.23 39.78 -15.94
CA LEU A 209 6.01 40.59 -14.99
C LEU A 209 7.16 41.31 -15.69
N ARG A 210 7.93 40.60 -16.53
CA ARG A 210 8.99 41.20 -17.35
C ARG A 210 8.46 42.30 -18.27
N GLY A 211 7.35 42.06 -18.95
CA GLY A 211 6.72 43.05 -19.83
C GLY A 211 6.18 44.27 -19.08
N ALA A 212 5.64 44.09 -17.88
CA ALA A 212 5.21 45.21 -17.03
C ALA A 212 6.42 46.02 -16.52
N GLN A 213 7.48 45.35 -16.05
CA GLN A 213 8.70 46.00 -15.60
C GLN A 213 9.38 46.82 -16.71
N GLY A 214 9.45 46.27 -17.93
CA GLY A 214 10.03 46.99 -19.07
C GLY A 214 9.24 48.24 -19.47
N ARG A 215 7.91 48.21 -19.36
CA ARG A 215 7.07 49.41 -19.57
C ARG A 215 7.30 50.44 -18.47
N LEU A 216 7.40 49.99 -17.22
CA LEU A 216 7.60 50.85 -16.07
C LEU A 216 8.95 51.59 -16.16
N SER A 217 10.02 50.89 -16.55
CA SER A 217 11.33 51.52 -16.77
C SER A 217 11.32 52.52 -17.93
N ALA A 218 10.60 52.23 -19.03
CA ALA A 218 10.50 53.16 -20.16
C ALA A 218 9.74 54.44 -19.78
N LEU A 219 8.63 54.30 -19.05
CA LEU A 219 7.88 55.45 -18.51
C LEU A 219 8.69 56.27 -17.51
N GLU A 220 9.49 55.62 -16.65
CA GLU A 220 10.41 56.32 -15.73
C GLU A 220 11.49 57.11 -16.48
N GLU A 221 12.03 56.58 -17.58
CA GLU A 221 12.98 57.31 -18.44
C GLU A 221 12.33 58.50 -19.14
N GLU A 222 11.13 58.35 -19.71
CA GLU A 222 10.38 59.45 -20.33
C GLU A 222 10.09 60.57 -19.32
N LEU A 223 9.65 60.22 -18.10
CA LEU A 223 9.34 61.19 -17.06
C LEU A 223 10.59 61.96 -16.61
N ARG A 224 11.75 61.31 -16.60
CA ARG A 224 13.04 61.91 -16.25
C ARG A 224 13.61 62.79 -17.38
N ALA A 225 13.19 62.56 -18.63
CA ALA A 225 13.58 63.35 -19.79
C ALA A 225 12.70 64.60 -20.03
N MET A 226 11.58 64.72 -19.33
CA MET A 226 10.76 65.93 -19.36
C MET A 226 11.46 67.07 -18.59
N PRO A 227 11.52 68.30 -19.14
CA PRO A 227 12.09 69.43 -18.43
C PRO A 227 11.22 69.79 -17.22
N GLU A 228 11.86 70.06 -16.08
CA GLU A 228 11.16 70.59 -14.91
C GLU A 228 10.53 71.94 -15.26
N VAL A 229 9.23 72.08 -14.98
CA VAL A 229 8.44 73.31 -15.14
C VAL A 229 8.62 74.20 -13.92
#